data_AF-B6ELB1-F1
#
_entry.id   AF-B6ELB1-F1
#
_cell.length_a   1.000
_cell.length_b   1.000
_cell.length_c   1.000
_cell.angle_alpha   90.00
_cell.angle_beta   90.00
_cell.angle_gamma   90.00
#
_symmetry.space_group_name_H-M   'P 1'
#
loop_
_entity.id
_entity.type
_entity.pdbx_description
1 polymer ?
#
loop_
_entity_poly.entity_id
_entity_poly.type
_entity_poly.pdbx_seq_one_letter_code
_entity_poly.pdbx_strand_id
1 'polypeptide(L)'
;MKPIKITLYRWAGSWGPFKVNVPCGECTLTKDILQDTFDTELAGIPIELEVKDWLSHWWEPLKLKAWHAPIIIVEDKVISQGEALNRGVLVQAVIAKVAQRDEIKGNVVFGKATCPFCIKAKAALDEAGIEYTYHDVVKDSAALYRMIPEVKAIIGEKTPVTVPQIWLDGKYIGGFDNLEKSMTMTD
;
A
#
# COMPACT_ATOMS: atom_id res chain seq x y z
N MET A 1 7.71 6.22 -12.35
CA MET A 1 6.49 6.69 -11.67
C MET A 1 6.81 7.95 -10.88
N LYS A 2 5.90 8.94 -10.80
CA LYS A 2 6.08 10.14 -9.95
C LYS A 2 6.08 9.74 -8.46
N PRO A 3 6.97 10.30 -7.62
CA PRO A 3 6.99 9.99 -6.19
C PRO A 3 5.64 10.23 -5.51
N ILE A 4 5.29 9.36 -4.57
CA ILE A 4 4.14 9.56 -3.68
C ILE A 4 4.54 10.61 -2.64
N LYS A 5 3.83 11.74 -2.61
CA LYS A 5 4.11 12.81 -1.63
C LYS A 5 3.42 12.52 -0.31
N ILE A 6 4.19 12.56 0.77
CA ILE A 6 3.70 12.36 2.13
C ILE A 6 4.11 13.58 2.96
N THR A 7 3.16 14.16 3.69
CA THR A 7 3.44 15.30 4.57
C THR A 7 3.14 14.92 6.01
N LEU A 8 4.15 15.07 6.89
CA LEU A 8 4.01 14.96 8.34
C LEU A 8 3.97 16.37 8.95
N TYR A 9 2.84 16.73 9.55
CA TYR A 9 2.75 17.91 10.41
C TYR A 9 3.01 17.49 11.86
N ARG A 10 4.18 17.81 12.39
CA ARG A 10 4.56 17.49 13.77
C ARG A 10 4.15 18.61 14.72
N TRP A 11 3.88 18.27 15.98
CA TRP A 11 3.61 19.24 17.05
C TRP A 11 4.86 20.05 17.37
N ALA A 12 5.06 21.14 16.62
CA ALA A 12 6.19 22.04 16.70
C ALA A 12 5.83 23.38 16.03
N GLY A 13 6.74 24.34 16.12
CA GLY A 13 6.63 25.63 15.45
C GLY A 13 6.07 26.75 16.31
N SER A 14 5.74 27.84 15.64
CA SER A 14 5.25 29.07 16.26
C SER A 14 4.34 29.84 15.33
N TRP A 15 3.36 30.52 15.90
CA TRP A 15 2.47 31.42 15.20
C TRP A 15 2.20 32.65 16.06
N GLY A 16 2.79 33.79 15.66
CA GLY A 16 2.76 35.02 16.44
C GLY A 16 3.31 34.79 17.87
N PRO A 17 2.56 35.13 18.93
CA PRO A 17 2.99 34.92 20.31
C PRO A 17 2.92 33.47 20.77
N PHE A 18 2.28 32.57 20.01
CA PHE A 18 2.13 31.16 20.38
C PHE A 18 3.32 30.34 19.87
N LYS A 19 3.89 29.50 20.74
CA LYS A 19 4.99 28.60 20.39
C LYS A 19 4.82 27.26 21.09
N VAL A 20 5.12 26.19 20.38
CA VAL A 20 5.20 24.84 20.96
C VAL A 20 6.53 24.69 21.68
N ASN A 21 6.49 24.42 22.99
CA ASN A 21 7.67 24.18 23.82
C ASN A 21 7.70 22.79 24.47
N VAL A 22 6.64 21.99 24.28
CA VAL A 22 6.49 20.66 24.87
C VAL A 22 6.80 19.61 23.81
N PRO A 23 7.67 18.61 24.09
CA PRO A 23 7.95 17.53 23.16
C PRO A 23 6.71 16.66 22.93
N CYS A 24 6.61 16.07 21.75
CA CYS A 24 5.52 15.18 21.33
C CYS A 24 6.10 13.79 21.07
N GLY A 25 5.74 12.80 21.91
CA GLY A 25 6.24 11.43 21.78
C GLY A 25 5.68 10.72 20.55
N GLU A 26 4.41 10.95 20.26
CA GLU A 26 3.66 10.42 19.12
C GLU A 26 4.29 10.90 17.80
N CYS A 27 4.82 12.11 17.76
CA CYS A 27 5.48 12.69 16.60
C CYS A 27 6.81 12.00 16.30
N THR A 28 7.60 11.67 17.34
CA THR A 28 8.85 10.92 17.20
C THR A 28 8.56 9.50 16.72
N LEU A 29 7.65 8.80 17.41
CA LEU A 29 7.28 7.43 17.05
C LEU A 29 6.71 7.35 15.63
N THR A 30 5.88 8.31 15.22
CA THR A 30 5.34 8.38 13.86
C THR A 30 6.45 8.53 12.81
N LYS A 31 7.49 9.34 13.08
CA LYS A 31 8.62 9.51 12.17
C LYS A 31 9.41 8.20 12.03
N ASP A 32 9.64 7.49 13.12
CA ASP A 32 10.36 6.21 13.11
C ASP A 32 9.56 5.14 12.35
N ILE A 33 8.24 5.08 12.56
CA ILE A 33 7.34 4.19 11.82
C ILE A 33 7.37 4.50 10.31
N LEU A 34 7.33 5.79 9.93
CA LEU A 34 7.42 6.19 8.53
C LEU A 34 8.70 5.68 7.89
N GLN A 35 9.85 5.94 8.51
CA GLN A 35 11.15 5.55 7.97
C GLN A 35 11.25 4.03 7.81
N ASP A 36 10.91 3.28 8.86
CA ASP A 36 10.98 1.82 8.82
C ASP A 36 10.02 1.22 7.78
N THR A 37 8.83 1.79 7.61
CA THR A 37 7.87 1.34 6.58
C THR A 37 8.39 1.62 5.16
N PHE A 38 9.11 2.73 4.95
CA PHE A 38 9.72 3.04 3.65
C PHE A 38 10.85 2.07 3.30
N ASP A 39 11.63 1.67 4.30
CA ASP A 39 12.77 0.77 4.12
C ASP A 39 12.36 -0.71 4.03
N THR A 40 11.13 -1.05 4.44
CA THR A 40 10.60 -2.42 4.47
C THR A 40 9.40 -2.60 3.52
N GLU A 41 8.16 -2.42 3.96
CA GLU A 41 6.97 -2.76 3.15
C GLU A 41 6.81 -1.90 1.89
N LEU A 42 7.34 -0.68 1.90
CA LEU A 42 7.27 0.24 0.76
C LEU A 42 8.62 0.37 0.03
N ALA A 43 9.56 -0.55 0.27
CA ALA A 43 10.86 -0.55 -0.38
C ALA A 43 10.72 -0.55 -1.91
N GLY A 44 11.45 0.34 -2.58
CA GLY A 44 11.40 0.50 -4.03
C GLY A 44 10.28 1.40 -4.55
N ILE A 45 9.34 1.83 -3.70
CA ILE A 45 8.34 2.84 -4.08
C ILE A 45 8.98 4.23 -3.90
N PRO A 46 9.02 5.08 -4.96
CA PRO A 46 9.52 6.43 -4.81
C PRO A 46 8.58 7.24 -3.91
N ILE A 47 9.08 7.66 -2.75
CA ILE A 47 8.33 8.43 -1.74
C ILE A 47 9.08 9.73 -1.45
N GLU A 48 8.35 10.83 -1.35
CA GLU A 48 8.87 12.13 -0.93
C GLU A 48 8.20 12.52 0.38
N LEU A 49 8.96 12.50 1.48
CA LEU A 49 8.49 12.91 2.79
C LEU A 49 8.83 14.39 3.05
N GLU A 50 7.80 15.18 3.30
CA GLU A 50 7.92 16.56 3.78
C GLU A 50 7.52 16.64 5.25
N VAL A 51 8.38 17.21 6.10
CA VAL A 51 8.08 17.41 7.53
C VAL A 51 7.86 18.88 7.79
N LYS A 52 6.67 19.23 8.28
CA LYS A 52 6.28 20.61 8.60
C LYS A 52 5.98 20.76 10.09
N ASP A 53 6.32 21.91 10.62
CA ASP A 53 5.89 22.31 11.94
C ASP A 53 4.41 22.70 11.88
N TRP A 54 3.57 21.96 12.60
CA TRP A 54 2.11 22.11 12.55
C TRP A 54 1.67 23.53 12.91
N LEU A 55 2.19 24.11 14.00
CA LEU A 55 1.74 25.45 14.43
C LEU A 55 2.16 26.53 13.42
N SER A 56 3.27 26.34 12.71
CA SER A 56 3.70 27.26 11.65
C SER A 56 2.92 27.12 10.35
N HIS A 57 2.19 26.01 10.14
CA HIS A 57 1.49 25.67 8.90
C HIS A 57 0.05 25.20 9.13
N TRP A 58 -0.57 25.58 10.27
CA TRP A 58 -1.81 24.99 10.76
C TRP A 58 -2.99 25.12 9.79
N TRP A 59 -2.97 26.13 8.91
CA TRP A 59 -3.99 26.36 7.88
C TRP A 59 -3.94 25.35 6.73
N GLU A 60 -2.82 24.69 6.47
CA GLU A 60 -2.68 23.71 5.39
C GLU A 60 -3.50 22.43 5.65
N PRO A 61 -3.29 21.70 6.77
CA PRO A 61 -4.05 20.48 7.04
C PRO A 61 -5.54 20.74 7.32
N LEU A 62 -5.89 21.95 7.78
CA LEU A 62 -7.29 22.33 7.97
C LEU A 62 -8.12 22.31 6.69
N LYS A 63 -7.50 22.56 5.52
CA LYS A 63 -8.17 22.42 4.21
C LYS A 63 -8.69 20.99 3.98
N LEU A 64 -8.06 20.00 4.62
CA LEU A 64 -8.44 18.59 4.58
C LEU A 64 -9.16 18.14 5.86
N LYS A 65 -9.68 19.08 6.67
CA LYS A 65 -10.36 18.81 7.95
C LYS A 65 -9.48 18.04 8.95
N ALA A 66 -8.17 18.31 8.97
CA ALA A 66 -7.27 17.80 9.99
C ALA A 66 -6.70 18.94 10.84
N TRP A 67 -6.64 18.74 12.15
CA TRP A 67 -6.28 19.83 13.07
C TRP A 67 -5.43 19.39 14.27
N HIS A 68 -5.36 18.09 14.58
CA HIS A 68 -4.56 17.60 15.71
C HIS A 68 -3.26 16.92 15.25
N ALA A 69 -2.10 17.49 15.61
CA ALA A 69 -0.80 16.87 15.33
C ALA A 69 -0.52 15.64 16.22
N PRO A 70 0.31 14.68 15.78
CA PRO A 70 0.90 14.58 14.44
C PRO A 70 -0.17 14.32 13.38
N ILE A 71 -0.08 14.96 12.21
CA ILE A 71 -0.99 14.71 11.07
C ILE A 71 -0.18 14.13 9.93
N ILE A 72 -0.63 13.00 9.37
CA ILE A 72 -0.07 12.43 8.14
C ILE A 72 -1.07 12.58 7.01
N ILE A 73 -0.60 13.21 5.93
CA ILE A 73 -1.32 13.31 4.68
C ILE A 73 -0.53 12.56 3.61
N VAL A 74 -1.20 11.65 2.90
CA VAL A 74 -0.71 11.04 1.68
C VAL A 74 -1.40 11.76 0.52
N GLU A 75 -0.64 12.65 -0.11
CA GLU A 75 -1.10 13.57 -1.17
C GLU A 75 -2.31 14.42 -0.78
N ASP A 76 -3.53 13.99 -1.09
CA ASP A 76 -4.79 14.68 -0.84
C ASP A 76 -5.61 14.04 0.28
N LYS A 77 -5.11 12.96 0.90
CA LYS A 77 -5.84 12.17 1.91
C LYS A 77 -5.15 12.23 3.26
N VAL A 78 -5.88 12.70 4.28
CA VAL A 78 -5.49 12.55 5.70
C VAL A 78 -5.65 11.09 6.09
N ILE A 79 -4.59 10.47 6.59
CA ILE A 79 -4.60 9.05 6.96
C ILE A 79 -4.46 8.82 8.47
N SER A 80 -3.94 9.79 9.22
CA SER A 80 -3.76 9.72 10.66
C SER A 80 -3.69 11.15 11.23
N GLN A 81 -4.28 11.37 12.40
CA GLN A 81 -4.14 12.61 13.15
C GLN A 81 -4.27 12.37 14.66
N GLY A 82 -3.49 13.08 15.47
CA GLY A 82 -3.62 13.11 16.93
C GLY A 82 -3.15 11.86 17.67
N GLU A 83 -2.57 10.88 16.97
CA GLU A 83 -2.06 9.63 17.53
C GLU A 83 -0.84 9.14 16.74
N ALA A 84 -0.14 8.13 17.27
CA ALA A 84 0.95 7.50 16.53
C ALA A 84 0.44 6.79 15.27
N LEU A 85 1.17 6.93 14.17
CA LEU A 85 0.78 6.37 12.88
C LEU A 85 0.62 4.84 12.92
N ASN A 86 -0.50 4.34 12.40
CA ASN A 86 -0.65 2.91 12.09
C ASN A 86 0.04 2.57 10.77
N ARG A 87 1.01 1.65 10.82
CA ARG A 87 1.76 1.17 9.65
C ARG A 87 0.88 0.66 8.51
N GLY A 88 -0.10 -0.20 8.82
CA GLY A 88 -0.97 -0.79 7.80
C GLY A 88 -1.80 0.26 7.07
N VAL A 89 -2.27 1.29 7.78
CA VAL A 89 -2.99 2.42 7.19
C VAL A 89 -2.10 3.22 6.22
N LEU A 90 -0.82 3.42 6.57
CA LEU A 90 0.16 4.04 5.68
C LEU A 90 0.37 3.19 4.41
N VAL A 91 0.68 1.90 4.57
CA VAL A 91 0.91 0.99 3.44
C VAL A 91 -0.31 0.99 2.52
N GLN A 92 -1.51 0.81 3.08
CA GLN A 92 -2.76 0.82 2.31
C GLN A 92 -2.94 2.12 1.51
N ALA A 93 -2.70 3.27 2.14
CA ALA A 93 -2.87 4.57 1.48
C ALA A 93 -1.85 4.80 0.36
N VAL A 94 -0.59 4.43 0.57
CA VAL A 94 0.47 4.55 -0.44
C VAL A 94 0.20 3.61 -1.61
N ILE A 95 -0.09 2.34 -1.34
CA ILE A 95 -0.36 1.35 -2.39
C ILE A 95 -1.61 1.72 -3.21
N ALA A 96 -2.64 2.28 -2.58
CA ALA A 96 -3.80 2.80 -3.31
C ALA A 96 -3.43 3.91 -4.32
N LYS A 97 -2.42 4.75 -4.03
CA LYS A 97 -1.91 5.75 -4.99
C LYS A 97 -1.01 5.13 -6.05
N VAL A 98 -0.25 4.09 -5.72
CA VAL A 98 0.56 3.34 -6.69
C VAL A 98 -0.34 2.64 -7.71
N ALA A 99 -1.41 1.98 -7.27
CA ALA A 99 -2.36 1.28 -8.15
C ALA A 99 -3.10 2.21 -9.13
N GLN A 100 -3.19 3.52 -8.83
CA GLN A 100 -3.73 4.51 -9.77
C GLN A 100 -2.74 4.91 -10.88
N ARG A 101 -1.45 4.57 -10.73
CA ARG A 101 -0.35 5.06 -11.58
C ARG A 101 0.40 3.94 -12.29
N ASP A 102 0.26 2.72 -11.81
CA ASP A 102 0.94 1.54 -12.31
C ASP A 102 -0.05 0.38 -12.30
N GLU A 103 0.01 -0.43 -13.35
CA GLU A 103 -0.79 -1.64 -13.54
C GLU A 103 0.10 -2.85 -13.28
N ILE A 104 -0.50 -3.96 -12.85
CA ILE A 104 0.22 -5.23 -12.70
C ILE A 104 0.65 -5.71 -14.09
N LYS A 105 1.95 -5.91 -14.27
CA LYS A 105 2.57 -6.30 -15.55
C LYS A 105 3.19 -7.68 -15.44
N GLY A 106 3.29 -8.35 -16.59
CA GLY A 106 3.88 -9.69 -16.68
C GLY A 106 3.05 -10.75 -15.96
N ASN A 107 3.71 -11.84 -15.59
CA ASN A 107 3.08 -12.97 -14.93
C ASN A 107 3.24 -12.84 -13.42
N VAL A 108 2.13 -12.75 -12.70
CA VAL A 108 2.11 -12.49 -11.26
C VAL A 108 1.13 -13.43 -10.58
N VAL A 109 1.58 -14.04 -9.48
CA VAL A 109 0.76 -14.90 -8.63
C VAL A 109 0.75 -14.32 -7.22
N PHE A 110 -0.39 -13.81 -6.78
CA PHE A 110 -0.63 -13.49 -5.38
C PHE A 110 -1.17 -14.72 -4.67
N GLY A 111 -0.54 -15.08 -3.55
CA GLY A 111 -0.92 -16.27 -2.82
C GLY A 111 -0.46 -16.26 -1.37
N LYS A 112 -0.60 -17.40 -0.71
CA LYS A 112 -0.01 -17.64 0.61
C LYS A 112 0.68 -19.01 0.60
N ALA A 113 1.83 -19.11 1.25
CA ALA A 113 2.67 -20.31 1.21
C ALA A 113 1.95 -21.62 1.57
N THR A 114 0.97 -21.55 2.48
CA THR A 114 0.23 -22.73 2.98
C THR A 114 -1.00 -23.10 2.15
N CYS A 115 -1.32 -22.36 1.08
CA CYS A 115 -2.51 -22.64 0.28
C CYS A 115 -2.23 -23.72 -0.77
N PRO A 116 -2.97 -24.85 -0.77
CA PRO A 116 -2.76 -25.93 -1.73
C PRO A 116 -3.02 -25.48 -3.18
N PHE A 117 -4.00 -24.62 -3.42
CA PHE A 117 -4.28 -24.09 -4.76
C PHE A 117 -3.18 -23.14 -5.26
N CYS A 118 -2.52 -22.39 -4.37
CA CYS A 118 -1.37 -21.57 -4.76
C CYS A 118 -0.18 -22.45 -5.16
N ILE A 119 0.06 -23.56 -4.45
CA ILE A 119 1.13 -24.52 -4.79
C ILE A 119 0.86 -25.15 -6.16
N LYS A 120 -0.38 -25.58 -6.42
CA LYS A 120 -0.77 -26.14 -7.72
C LYS A 120 -0.64 -25.14 -8.87
N ALA A 121 -1.09 -23.89 -8.67
CA ALA A 121 -0.97 -22.84 -9.68
C ALA A 121 0.50 -22.60 -10.08
N LYS A 122 1.39 -22.50 -9.09
CA LYS A 122 2.82 -22.36 -9.33
C LYS A 122 3.41 -23.53 -10.08
N ALA A 123 3.11 -24.76 -9.64
CA ALA A 123 3.60 -25.96 -10.31
C ALA A 123 3.14 -26.04 -11.78
N ALA A 124 1.89 -25.66 -12.07
CA ALA A 124 1.38 -25.62 -13.45
C ALA A 124 2.13 -24.59 -14.32
N LEU A 125 2.41 -23.40 -13.79
CA LEU A 125 3.20 -22.38 -14.49
C LEU A 125 4.65 -22.84 -14.70
N ASP A 126 5.27 -23.46 -13.69
CA ASP A 126 6.62 -24.02 -13.75
C ASP A 126 6.70 -25.13 -14.82
N GLU A 127 5.73 -26.04 -14.87
CA GLU A 127 5.64 -27.13 -15.86
C GLU A 127 5.47 -26.60 -17.30
N ALA A 128 4.71 -25.51 -17.46
CA ALA A 128 4.55 -24.82 -18.74
C ALA A 128 5.75 -23.93 -19.12
N GLY A 129 6.77 -23.81 -18.26
CA GLY A 129 7.92 -22.94 -18.50
C GLY A 129 7.61 -21.44 -18.47
N ILE A 130 6.52 -21.05 -17.82
CA ILE A 130 6.09 -19.65 -17.69
C ILE A 130 6.74 -19.05 -16.46
N GLU A 131 7.67 -18.12 -16.64
CA GLU A 131 8.25 -17.37 -15.53
C GLU A 131 7.20 -16.44 -14.90
N TYR A 132 7.16 -16.37 -13.57
CA TYR A 132 6.25 -15.49 -12.83
C TYR A 132 6.88 -14.90 -11.56
N THR A 133 6.33 -13.79 -11.10
CA THR A 133 6.61 -13.23 -9.78
C THR A 133 5.58 -13.72 -8.77
N TYR A 134 6.03 -14.30 -7.66
CA TYR A 134 5.15 -14.72 -6.58
C TYR A 134 5.16 -13.73 -5.42
N HIS A 135 3.98 -13.27 -5.00
CA HIS A 135 3.82 -12.43 -3.82
C HIS A 135 3.05 -13.18 -2.73
N ASP A 136 3.67 -13.32 -1.56
CA ASP A 136 3.01 -13.89 -0.38
C ASP A 136 2.27 -12.81 0.40
N VAL A 137 0.94 -12.77 0.27
CA VAL A 137 0.08 -11.72 0.86
C VAL A 137 -0.04 -11.80 2.39
N VAL A 138 0.50 -12.85 3.02
CA VAL A 138 0.57 -12.95 4.49
C VAL A 138 1.85 -12.32 5.02
N LYS A 139 2.95 -12.42 4.28
CA LYS A 139 4.26 -11.88 4.67
C LYS A 139 4.49 -10.46 4.16
N ASP A 140 3.89 -10.12 3.03
CA ASP A 140 4.01 -8.83 2.38
C ASP A 140 2.64 -8.12 2.39
N SER A 141 2.51 -7.15 3.29
CA SER A 141 1.29 -6.37 3.41
C SER A 141 1.06 -5.46 2.19
N ALA A 142 2.11 -4.98 1.52
CA ALA A 142 1.99 -4.20 0.30
C ALA A 142 1.37 -5.04 -0.82
N ALA A 143 1.78 -6.31 -0.96
CA ALA A 143 1.16 -7.25 -1.88
C ALA A 143 -0.33 -7.50 -1.56
N LEU A 144 -0.69 -7.64 -0.28
CA LEU A 144 -2.09 -7.78 0.14
C LEU A 144 -2.93 -6.55 -0.27
N TYR A 145 -2.45 -5.36 0.08
CA TYR A 145 -3.13 -4.09 -0.24
C TYR A 145 -3.11 -3.76 -1.73
N ARG A 146 -2.19 -4.34 -2.49
CA ARG A 146 -2.18 -4.27 -3.96
C ARG A 146 -3.25 -5.20 -4.55
N MET A 147 -3.29 -6.44 -4.11
CA MET A 147 -4.16 -7.49 -4.66
C MET A 147 -5.66 -7.20 -4.42
N ILE A 148 -6.08 -6.99 -3.16
CA ILE A 148 -7.50 -6.98 -2.82
C ILE A 148 -8.32 -5.93 -3.61
N PRO A 149 -7.92 -4.65 -3.65
CA PRO A 149 -8.70 -3.63 -4.35
C PRO A 149 -8.77 -3.88 -5.86
N GLU A 150 -7.70 -4.36 -6.47
CA GLU A 150 -7.68 -4.67 -7.90
C GLU A 150 -8.59 -5.83 -8.25
N VAL A 151 -8.54 -6.91 -7.47
CA VAL A 151 -9.45 -8.04 -7.67
C VAL A 151 -10.89 -7.58 -7.50
N LYS A 152 -11.19 -6.81 -6.45
CA LYS A 152 -12.55 -6.29 -6.19
C LYS A 152 -13.07 -5.38 -7.30
N ALA A 153 -12.21 -4.60 -7.94
CA ALA A 153 -12.59 -3.79 -9.10
C ALA A 153 -13.11 -4.67 -10.27
N ILE A 154 -12.67 -5.93 -10.34
CA ILE A 154 -13.04 -6.89 -11.41
C ILE A 154 -14.22 -7.77 -10.99
N ILE A 155 -14.17 -8.36 -9.78
CA ILE A 155 -15.15 -9.37 -9.32
C ILE A 155 -16.31 -8.77 -8.50
N GLY A 156 -16.24 -7.47 -8.21
CA GLY A 156 -17.23 -6.73 -7.44
C GLY A 156 -16.92 -6.63 -5.94
N GLU A 157 -17.25 -5.47 -5.36
CA GLU A 157 -16.92 -5.10 -3.97
C GLU A 157 -17.44 -6.05 -2.88
N LYS A 158 -18.57 -6.73 -3.15
CA LYS A 158 -19.22 -7.64 -2.21
C LYS A 158 -18.71 -9.08 -2.31
N THR A 159 -17.93 -9.38 -3.34
CA THR A 159 -17.44 -10.74 -3.58
C THR A 159 -16.19 -10.99 -2.73
N PRO A 160 -16.13 -12.09 -1.96
CA PRO A 160 -14.94 -12.44 -1.19
C PRO A 160 -13.74 -12.70 -2.11
N VAL A 161 -12.60 -12.12 -1.76
CA VAL A 161 -11.32 -12.39 -2.44
C VAL A 161 -10.67 -13.62 -1.80
N THR A 162 -10.33 -14.62 -2.59
CA THR A 162 -9.60 -15.82 -2.19
C THR A 162 -8.22 -15.85 -2.85
N VAL A 163 -7.35 -16.80 -2.51
CA VAL A 163 -6.06 -17.01 -3.19
C VAL A 163 -5.99 -18.40 -3.81
N PRO A 164 -5.25 -18.60 -4.92
CA PRO A 164 -4.40 -17.61 -5.61
C PRO A 164 -5.21 -16.59 -6.42
N GLN A 165 -4.57 -15.46 -6.73
CA GLN A 165 -5.05 -14.47 -7.72
C GLN A 165 -3.94 -14.23 -8.73
N ILE A 166 -4.24 -14.46 -10.00
CA ILE A 166 -3.24 -14.68 -11.05
C ILE A 166 -3.45 -13.68 -12.19
N TRP A 167 -2.34 -13.09 -12.62
CA TRP A 167 -2.21 -12.31 -13.86
C TRP A 167 -1.20 -13.00 -14.77
N LEU A 168 -1.50 -13.10 -16.06
CA LEU A 168 -0.56 -13.54 -17.10
C LEU A 168 -0.46 -12.45 -18.17
N ASP A 169 0.76 -12.05 -18.51
CA ASP A 169 1.05 -10.92 -19.41
C ASP A 169 0.25 -9.64 -19.08
N GLY A 170 0.08 -9.37 -17.77
CA GLY A 170 -0.70 -8.26 -17.25
C GLY A 170 -2.22 -8.41 -17.36
N LYS A 171 -2.73 -9.53 -17.90
CA LYS A 171 -4.17 -9.82 -17.95
C LYS A 171 -4.59 -10.65 -16.75
N TYR A 172 -5.63 -10.20 -16.08
CA TYR A 172 -6.20 -10.93 -14.95
C TYR A 172 -6.85 -12.24 -15.40
N ILE A 173 -6.42 -13.35 -14.80
CA ILE A 173 -6.92 -14.71 -15.05
C ILE A 173 -7.91 -15.13 -13.97
N GLY A 174 -7.62 -14.80 -12.71
CA GLY A 174 -8.44 -15.20 -11.54
C GLY A 174 -7.75 -16.25 -10.68
N GLY A 175 -8.53 -17.25 -10.24
CA GLY A 175 -8.04 -18.32 -9.36
C GLY A 175 -7.37 -19.48 -10.11
N PHE A 176 -7.04 -20.54 -9.37
CA PHE A 176 -6.43 -21.74 -9.95
C PHE A 176 -7.32 -22.41 -11.01
N ASP A 177 -8.62 -22.53 -10.75
CA ASP A 177 -9.57 -23.12 -11.71
C ASP A 177 -9.66 -22.30 -13.02
N ASN A 178 -9.44 -20.99 -12.95
CA ASN A 178 -9.39 -20.14 -14.13
C ASN A 178 -8.09 -20.34 -14.90
N LEU A 179 -6.97 -20.48 -14.20
CA LEU A 179 -5.67 -20.77 -14.80
C LEU A 179 -5.71 -22.08 -15.58
N GLU A 180 -6.19 -23.17 -14.98
CA GLU A 180 -6.28 -24.48 -15.62
C GLU A 180 -7.10 -24.44 -16.92
N LYS A 181 -8.22 -23.70 -16.92
CA LYS A 181 -9.03 -23.47 -18.13
C LYS A 181 -8.30 -22.64 -19.17
N SER A 182 -7.53 -21.63 -18.76
CA SER A 182 -6.80 -20.79 -19.72
C SER A 182 -5.68 -21.54 -20.41
N MET A 183 -4.99 -22.44 -19.70
CA MET A 183 -3.87 -23.21 -20.24
C MET A 183 -4.33 -24.32 -21.19
N THR A 184 -5.47 -24.95 -20.91
CA THR A 184 -6.04 -26.01 -21.77
C THR A 184 -6.62 -25.51 -23.11
N MET A 185 -6.81 -24.19 -23.27
CA MET A 185 -7.33 -23.57 -24.51
C MET A 185 -6.23 -23.12 -25.49
N THR A 186 -4.95 -23.34 -25.16
CA THR A 186 -3.80 -22.84 -25.95
C THR A 186 -3.15 -23.93 -26.81
N ASP A 187 -3.75 -25.12 -26.87
CA ASP A 187 -3.42 -26.23 -27.79
C ASP A 187 -4.32 -26.23 -29.04
#